data_AF-A0A518C5S1-F1
#
_entry.id   AF-A0A518C5S1-F1
#
_cell.length_a   1.000
_cell.length_b   1.000
_cell.length_c   1.000
_cell.angle_alpha   90.00
_cell.angle_beta   90.00
_cell.angle_gamma   90.00
#
_symmetry.space_group_name_H-M   'P 1'
#
loop_
_entity.id
_entity.type
_entity.pdbx_description
1 polymer ?
#
loop_
_entity_poly.entity_id
_entity_poly.type
_entity_poly.pdbx_seq_one_letter_code
_entity_poly.pdbx_strand_id
1 'polypeptide(L)'
;MSKLTESPVWQALSQHHGEIGDLHMRDLFAQDADRFDRFSLRLGDILFDFSKNRITEKSLALLVDLAHQAGLAESIRAMFAGEKINTTEQRAALHVALRNRSNRPIRVDGQDVMPEVHRVLEKMRGFGQSIAQSKDHHCLNKQRNGDPENREWILDNSLTLERKQQNKRRKSA
;
A
#
# COMPACT_ATOMS: atom_id res chain seq x y z
N MET A 1 -10.79 20.16 -13.63
CA MET A 1 -10.94 18.71 -13.90
C MET A 1 -12.42 18.44 -14.02
N SER A 2 -12.89 17.77 -15.09
CA SER A 2 -14.27 17.28 -15.12
C SER A 2 -14.47 16.34 -13.94
N LYS A 3 -15.60 16.39 -13.25
CA LYS A 3 -15.85 15.42 -12.19
C LYS A 3 -15.89 14.04 -12.83
N LEU A 4 -15.28 13.03 -12.21
CA LEU A 4 -15.30 11.66 -12.72
C LEU A 4 -16.74 11.20 -13.03
N THR A 5 -17.71 11.66 -12.23
CA THR A 5 -19.13 11.39 -12.36
C THR A 5 -19.80 12.00 -13.60
N GLU A 6 -19.15 12.98 -14.23
CA GLU A 6 -19.63 13.64 -15.46
C GLU A 6 -19.01 13.00 -16.71
N SER A 7 -18.08 12.06 -16.55
CA SER A 7 -17.42 11.40 -17.68
C SER A 7 -18.39 10.47 -18.45
N PRO A 8 -18.23 10.32 -19.77
CA PRO A 8 -19.04 9.40 -20.56
C PRO A 8 -18.98 7.95 -20.05
N VAL A 9 -17.80 7.48 -19.60
CA VAL A 9 -17.67 6.11 -19.08
C VAL A 9 -18.40 5.91 -17.76
N TRP A 10 -18.45 6.94 -16.90
CA TRP A 10 -19.24 6.88 -15.67
C TRP A 10 -20.74 6.82 -15.96
N GLN A 11 -21.21 7.61 -16.94
CA GLN A 11 -22.60 7.56 -17.38
C GLN A 11 -22.95 6.18 -17.96
N ALA A 12 -22.06 5.59 -18.77
CA ALA A 12 -22.22 4.24 -19.30
C ALA A 12 -22.25 3.17 -18.20
N LEU A 13 -21.39 3.29 -17.17
CA LEU A 13 -21.43 2.42 -15.99
C LEU A 13 -22.74 2.57 -15.21
N SER A 14 -23.22 3.80 -15.02
CA SER A 14 -24.48 4.07 -14.33
C SER A 14 -25.68 3.49 -15.07
N GLN A 15 -25.69 3.59 -16.40
CA GLN A 15 -26.71 2.95 -17.22
C GLN A 15 -26.62 1.43 -17.12
N HIS A 16 -25.43 0.86 -17.29
CA HIS A 16 -25.21 -0.60 -17.21
C HIS A 16 -25.60 -1.15 -15.84
N HIS A 17 -25.34 -0.42 -14.76
CA HIS A 17 -25.82 -0.76 -13.42
C HIS A 17 -27.35 -0.88 -13.36
N GLY A 18 -28.09 0.01 -14.03
CA GLY A 18 -29.54 -0.10 -14.18
C GLY A 18 -29.98 -1.33 -14.97
N GLU A 19 -29.25 -1.68 -16.04
CA GLU A 19 -29.53 -2.85 -16.88
C GLU A 19 -29.35 -4.18 -16.14
N ILE A 20 -28.33 -4.28 -15.27
CA ILE A 20 -28.03 -5.51 -14.51
C ILE A 20 -28.57 -5.51 -13.08
N GLY A 21 -29.33 -4.48 -12.71
CA GLY A 21 -29.77 -4.21 -11.34
C GLY A 21 -30.62 -5.31 -10.70
N ASP A 22 -31.26 -6.14 -11.52
CA ASP A 22 -32.11 -7.26 -11.10
C ASP A 22 -31.45 -8.64 -11.26
N LEU A 23 -30.24 -8.70 -11.83
CA LEU A 23 -29.53 -9.98 -12.00
C LEU A 23 -29.11 -10.55 -10.65
N HIS A 24 -29.48 -11.79 -10.36
CA HIS A 24 -29.02 -12.53 -9.20
C HIS A 24 -27.75 -13.33 -9.49
N MET A 25 -26.94 -13.53 -8.45
CA MET A 25 -25.69 -14.29 -8.56
C MET A 25 -25.93 -15.73 -9.03
N ARG A 26 -27.02 -16.35 -8.58
CA ARG A 26 -27.38 -17.72 -8.97
C ARG A 26 -27.60 -17.82 -10.47
N ASP A 27 -28.28 -16.85 -11.05
CA ASP A 27 -28.57 -16.81 -12.48
C ASP A 27 -27.28 -16.61 -13.28
N LEU A 28 -26.38 -15.76 -12.81
CA LEU A 28 -25.08 -15.53 -13.45
C LEU A 28 -24.21 -16.80 -13.49
N PHE A 29 -24.24 -17.64 -12.45
CA PHE A 29 -23.56 -18.94 -12.45
C PHE A 29 -24.30 -20.00 -13.26
N ALA A 30 -25.64 -19.95 -13.29
CA ALA A 30 -26.44 -20.88 -14.08
C ALA A 30 -26.27 -20.64 -15.60
N GLN A 31 -26.06 -19.38 -15.99
CA GLN A 31 -25.87 -18.97 -17.40
C GLN A 31 -24.44 -19.17 -17.91
N ASP A 32 -23.46 -19.33 -17.01
CA ASP A 32 -22.04 -19.34 -17.33
C ASP A 32 -21.32 -20.38 -16.45
N ALA A 33 -21.23 -21.62 -16.95
CA ALA A 33 -20.61 -22.73 -16.22
C ALA A 33 -19.12 -22.48 -15.93
N ASP A 34 -18.44 -21.73 -16.79
CA ASP A 34 -17.00 -21.41 -16.69
C ASP A 34 -16.74 -20.06 -16.00
N ARG A 35 -17.77 -19.49 -15.34
CA ARG A 35 -17.69 -18.16 -14.70
C ARG A 35 -16.54 -18.06 -13.71
N PHE A 36 -16.28 -19.11 -12.94
CA PHE A 36 -15.19 -19.11 -11.97
C PHE A 36 -13.84 -18.89 -12.65
N ASP A 37 -13.57 -19.61 -13.75
CA ASP A 37 -12.30 -19.51 -14.47
C ASP A 37 -12.16 -18.15 -15.16
N ARG A 38 -13.26 -17.60 -15.70
CA ARG A 38 -13.26 -16.28 -16.37
C ARG A 38 -13.11 -15.10 -15.41
N PHE A 39 -13.64 -15.23 -14.20
CA PHE A 39 -13.60 -14.18 -13.17
C PHE A 39 -12.71 -14.57 -11.99
N SER A 40 -11.61 -15.26 -12.27
CA SER A 40 -10.55 -15.49 -11.31
C SER A 40 -9.17 -15.26 -11.93
N LEU A 41 -8.21 -14.90 -11.09
CA LEU A 41 -6.81 -14.77 -11.47
C LEU A 41 -5.96 -15.55 -10.47
N ARG A 42 -4.95 -16.25 -10.97
CA ARG A 42 -3.95 -16.91 -10.12
C ARG A 42 -2.59 -16.25 -10.29
N LEU A 43 -2.00 -15.82 -9.18
CA LEU A 43 -0.65 -15.26 -9.11
C LEU A 43 0.16 -16.08 -8.09
N GLY A 44 0.92 -17.06 -8.59
CA GLY A 44 1.61 -18.03 -7.74
C GLY A 44 0.62 -18.77 -6.84
N ASP A 45 0.80 -18.59 -5.53
CA ASP A 45 -0.03 -19.22 -4.49
C ASP A 45 -1.30 -18.41 -4.17
N ILE A 46 -1.48 -17.22 -4.75
CA ILE A 46 -2.64 -16.37 -4.52
C ILE A 46 -3.69 -16.64 -5.60
N LEU A 47 -4.89 -17.06 -5.17
CA LEU A 47 -6.09 -17.08 -6.01
C LEU A 47 -6.94 -15.85 -5.69
N PHE A 48 -7.16 -15.00 -6.69
CA PHE A 48 -8.08 -13.88 -6.63
C PHE A 48 -9.36 -14.26 -7.38
N ASP A 49 -10.33 -14.80 -6.65
CA ASP A 49 -11.68 -15.12 -7.16
C ASP A 49 -12.59 -13.90 -6.98
N PHE A 50 -13.00 -13.30 -8.10
CA PHE A 50 -13.98 -12.20 -8.14
C PHE A 50 -15.28 -12.61 -8.85
N SER A 51 -15.49 -13.91 -9.10
CA SER A 51 -16.67 -14.47 -9.79
C SER A 51 -17.99 -14.26 -9.04
N LYS A 52 -17.93 -14.14 -7.71
CA LYS A 52 -19.09 -13.95 -6.82
C LYS A 52 -19.51 -12.48 -6.70
N ASN A 53 -19.08 -11.64 -7.63
CA ASN A 53 -19.53 -10.25 -7.76
C ASN A 53 -20.58 -10.12 -8.86
N ARG A 54 -21.50 -9.15 -8.70
CA ARG A 54 -22.58 -8.82 -9.67
C ARG A 54 -22.02 -8.05 -10.85
N ILE A 55 -21.15 -8.71 -11.60
CA ILE A 55 -20.43 -8.16 -12.75
C ILE A 55 -20.59 -9.08 -13.96
N THR A 56 -20.65 -8.49 -15.14
CA THR A 56 -20.57 -9.18 -16.42
C THR A 56 -19.27 -8.78 -17.12
N GLU A 57 -18.97 -9.35 -18.29
CA GLU A 57 -17.82 -8.88 -19.10
C GLU A 57 -17.92 -7.40 -19.43
N LYS A 58 -19.13 -6.93 -19.78
CA LYS A 58 -19.42 -5.52 -20.01
C LYS A 58 -19.14 -4.68 -18.77
N SER A 59 -19.51 -5.16 -17.57
CA SER A 59 -19.15 -4.47 -16.32
C SER A 59 -17.64 -4.33 -16.16
N LEU A 60 -16.88 -5.41 -16.41
CA LEU A 60 -15.43 -5.40 -16.25
C LEU A 60 -14.75 -4.47 -17.25
N ALA A 61 -15.16 -4.50 -18.52
CA ALA A 61 -14.65 -3.61 -19.56
C ALA A 61 -14.88 -2.14 -19.19
N LEU A 62 -16.11 -1.77 -18.79
CA LEU A 62 -16.44 -0.41 -18.39
C LEU A 62 -15.68 0.06 -17.13
N LEU A 63 -15.42 -0.83 -16.16
CA LEU A 63 -14.62 -0.51 -14.98
C LEU A 63 -13.14 -0.27 -15.33
N VAL A 64 -12.59 -1.06 -16.27
CA VAL A 64 -11.22 -0.87 -16.78
C VAL A 64 -11.12 0.45 -17.55
N ASP A 65 -12.10 0.78 -18.38
CA ASP A 65 -12.15 2.04 -19.11
C ASP A 65 -12.24 3.25 -18.15
N LEU A 66 -13.02 3.12 -17.06
CA LEU A 66 -13.05 4.14 -16.01
C LEU A 66 -11.68 4.32 -15.35
N ALA A 67 -10.96 3.23 -15.07
CA ALA A 67 -9.62 3.30 -14.51
C ALA A 67 -8.62 3.98 -15.46
N HIS A 68 -8.72 3.72 -16.77
CA HIS A 68 -7.94 4.41 -17.79
C HIS A 68 -8.27 5.91 -17.84
N GLN A 69 -9.56 6.27 -17.89
CA GLN A 69 -9.98 7.67 -17.94
C GLN A 69 -9.61 8.44 -16.66
N ALA A 70 -9.57 7.77 -15.50
CA ALA A 70 -9.13 8.35 -14.24
C ALA A 70 -7.60 8.56 -14.14
N GLY A 71 -6.83 8.10 -15.13
CA GLY A 71 -5.37 8.22 -15.11
C GLY A 71 -4.71 7.35 -14.03
N LEU A 72 -5.28 6.16 -13.75
CA LEU A 72 -4.79 5.28 -12.70
C LEU A 72 -3.35 4.82 -12.99
N ALA A 73 -3.04 4.51 -14.25
CA ALA A 73 -1.71 4.03 -14.63
C ALA A 73 -0.63 5.12 -14.43
N GLU A 74 -0.96 6.36 -14.77
CA GLU A 74 -0.12 7.54 -14.56
C GLU A 74 0.13 7.77 -13.07
N SER A 75 -0.94 7.67 -12.27
CA SER A 75 -0.88 7.84 -10.81
C SER A 75 0.00 6.77 -10.14
N ILE A 76 -0.13 5.51 -10.59
CA ILE A 76 0.73 4.41 -10.14
C ILE A 76 2.18 4.71 -10.54
N ARG A 77 2.45 5.08 -11.79
CA ARG A 77 3.81 5.42 -12.23
C ARG A 77 4.43 6.57 -11.41
N ALA A 78 3.67 7.63 -11.17
CA ALA A 78 4.10 8.76 -10.34
C ALA A 78 4.46 8.33 -8.91
N MET A 79 3.64 7.46 -8.31
CA MET A 79 3.94 6.87 -7.00
C MET A 79 5.27 6.11 -7.01
N PHE A 80 5.48 5.21 -7.98
CA PHE A 80 6.70 4.42 -8.08
C PHE A 80 7.93 5.26 -8.44
N ALA A 81 7.76 6.37 -9.14
CA ALA A 81 8.82 7.31 -9.47
C ALA A 81 9.25 8.21 -8.29
N GLY A 82 8.51 8.22 -7.19
CA GLY A 82 8.81 9.06 -6.02
C GLY A 82 8.27 10.49 -6.12
N GLU A 83 7.30 10.73 -7.00
CA GLU A 83 6.65 12.04 -7.11
C GLU A 83 5.82 12.37 -5.87
N LYS A 84 5.57 13.66 -5.65
CA LYS A 84 4.82 14.19 -4.50
C LYS A 84 3.31 14.05 -4.69
N ILE A 85 2.83 12.80 -4.78
CA ILE A 85 1.42 12.48 -4.99
C ILE A 85 0.54 12.82 -3.77
N ASN A 86 1.12 12.89 -2.56
CA ASN A 86 0.39 13.37 -1.39
C ASN A 86 0.34 14.90 -1.45
N THR A 87 -0.68 15.42 -2.11
CA THR A 87 -0.83 16.85 -2.42
C THR A 87 -1.11 17.72 -1.20
N THR A 88 -1.68 17.18 -0.13
CA THR A 88 -1.96 17.96 1.09
C THR A 88 -0.70 18.21 1.91
N GLU A 89 0.21 17.23 1.96
CA GLU A 89 1.48 17.33 2.69
C GLU A 89 2.68 17.63 1.78
N GLN A 90 2.49 17.64 0.45
CA GLN A 90 3.54 17.81 -0.56
C GLN A 90 4.69 16.78 -0.39
N ARG A 91 4.31 15.49 -0.27
CA ARG A 91 5.23 14.38 0.03
C ARG A 91 5.10 13.21 -0.93
N ALA A 92 6.20 12.49 -1.12
CA ALA A 92 6.20 11.20 -1.80
C ALA A 92 5.59 10.10 -0.93
N ALA A 93 4.94 9.10 -1.54
CA ALA A 93 4.32 7.97 -0.86
C ALA A 93 5.02 6.64 -1.21
N LEU A 94 6.21 6.43 -0.65
CA LEU A 94 7.15 5.38 -1.11
C LEU A 94 7.26 4.13 -0.22
N HIS A 95 6.13 3.62 0.26
CA HIS A 95 6.13 2.33 0.97
C HIS A 95 6.67 1.17 0.09
N VAL A 96 6.56 1.29 -1.24
CA VAL A 96 7.13 0.34 -2.21
C VAL A 96 8.67 0.27 -2.15
N ALA A 97 9.35 1.37 -1.83
CA ALA A 97 10.81 1.39 -1.73
C ALA A 97 11.33 0.50 -0.59
N LEU A 98 10.59 0.44 0.52
CA LEU A 98 10.93 -0.35 1.71
C LEU A 98 10.95 -1.87 1.45
N ARG A 99 10.29 -2.33 0.37
CA ARG A 99 10.21 -3.74 -0.03
C ARG A 99 10.77 -3.99 -1.41
N ASN A 100 11.51 -3.03 -1.98
CA ASN A 100 12.12 -3.16 -3.29
C ASN A 100 13.36 -4.06 -3.23
N ARG A 101 13.15 -5.37 -3.42
CA ARG A 101 14.24 -6.36 -3.47
C ARG A 101 15.11 -6.28 -4.73
N SER A 102 14.65 -5.57 -5.76
CA SER A 102 15.39 -5.44 -7.02
C SER A 102 16.51 -4.39 -6.94
N ASN A 103 16.55 -3.60 -5.86
CA ASN A 103 17.52 -2.53 -5.62
C ASN A 103 17.61 -1.49 -6.75
N ARG A 104 16.58 -1.41 -7.60
CA ARG A 104 16.45 -0.34 -8.58
C ARG A 104 16.35 1.00 -7.86
N PRO A 105 17.11 2.03 -8.29
CA PRO A 105 17.08 3.34 -7.66
C PRO A 105 15.66 3.92 -7.65
N ILE A 106 15.25 4.50 -6.53
CA ILE A 106 14.00 5.26 -6.41
C ILE A 106 14.38 6.63 -5.88
N ARG A 107 14.14 7.68 -6.67
CA ARG A 107 14.61 9.02 -6.35
C ARG A 107 13.50 9.87 -5.73
N VAL A 108 13.81 10.57 -4.65
CA VAL A 108 12.99 11.64 -4.09
C VAL A 108 13.84 12.89 -4.00
N ASP A 109 13.34 14.01 -4.53
CA ASP A 109 14.07 15.29 -4.55
C ASP A 109 15.52 15.14 -5.08
N GLY A 110 15.70 14.27 -6.09
CA GLY A 110 16.99 13.99 -6.73
C GLY A 110 17.86 12.93 -6.04
N GLN A 111 17.54 12.51 -4.81
CA GLN A 111 18.33 11.55 -4.03
C GLN A 111 17.74 10.14 -4.09
N ASP A 112 18.59 9.13 -4.31
CA ASP A 112 18.17 7.72 -4.23
C ASP A 112 18.00 7.30 -2.78
N VAL A 113 16.82 6.76 -2.44
CA VAL A 113 16.48 6.36 -1.07
C VAL A 113 16.92 4.94 -0.73
N MET A 114 17.27 4.11 -1.73
CA MET A 114 17.58 2.69 -1.51
C MET A 114 18.79 2.43 -0.59
N PRO A 115 19.89 3.21 -0.63
CA PRO A 115 21.02 3.00 0.29
C PRO A 115 20.63 3.16 1.76
N GLU A 116 19.86 4.20 2.10
CA GLU A 116 19.36 4.45 3.45
C GLU A 116 18.41 3.33 3.91
N VAL A 117 17.52 2.86 3.03
CA VAL A 117 16.62 1.72 3.31
C VAL A 117 17.43 0.48 3.67
N HIS A 118 18.45 0.12 2.90
CA HIS A 118 19.29 -1.04 3.19
C HIS A 118 20.10 -0.89 4.47
N ARG A 119 20.64 0.31 4.74
CA ARG A 119 21.35 0.60 5.98
C ARG A 119 20.49 0.29 7.20
N VAL A 120 19.22 0.70 7.18
CA VAL A 120 18.28 0.45 8.28
C VAL A 120 17.90 -1.03 8.36
N LEU A 121 17.64 -1.69 7.22
CA LEU A 121 17.33 -3.12 7.20
C LEU A 121 18.48 -3.97 7.76
N GLU A 122 19.72 -3.61 7.47
CA GLU A 122 20.89 -4.33 7.99
C GLU A 122 21.07 -4.08 9.49
N LYS A 123 20.84 -2.85 9.97
CA LYS A 123 20.81 -2.57 11.41
C LYS A 123 19.75 -3.41 12.13
N MET A 124 18.55 -3.53 11.56
CA MET A 124 17.48 -4.37 12.10
C MET A 124 17.85 -5.85 12.08
N ARG A 125 18.54 -6.33 11.04
CA ARG A 125 19.04 -7.71 10.95
C ARG A 125 20.02 -8.00 12.08
N GLY A 126 21.04 -7.15 12.26
CA GLY A 126 22.06 -7.34 13.29
C GLY A 126 21.45 -7.36 14.70
N PHE A 127 20.51 -6.46 14.96
CA PHE A 127 19.77 -6.45 16.23
C PHE A 127 18.89 -7.71 16.42
N GLY A 128 18.18 -8.15 15.38
CA GLY A 128 17.36 -9.37 15.45
C GLY A 128 18.21 -10.62 15.69
N GLN A 129 19.39 -10.69 15.08
CA GLN A 129 20.33 -11.79 15.27
C GLN A 129 20.91 -11.80 16.69
N SER A 130 21.27 -10.63 17.25
CA SER A 130 21.81 -10.58 18.62
C SER A 130 20.78 -11.04 19.66
N ILE A 131 19.50 -10.68 19.48
CA ILE A 131 18.41 -11.20 20.33
C ILE A 131 18.28 -12.71 20.18
N ALA A 132 18.21 -13.22 18.94
CA ALA A 132 18.00 -14.64 18.69
C ALA A 132 19.15 -15.53 19.21
N GLN A 133 20.37 -14.98 19.25
CA GLN A 133 21.57 -15.68 19.74
C GLN A 133 21.74 -15.57 21.26
N SER A 134 21.09 -14.60 21.91
CA SER A 134 21.15 -14.46 23.37
C SER A 134 20.32 -15.54 24.06
N LYS A 135 20.97 -16.43 24.83
CA LYS A 135 20.33 -17.55 25.54
C LYS A 135 19.80 -17.21 26.95
N ASP A 136 20.06 -16.00 27.47
CA ASP A 136 19.70 -15.63 28.83
C ASP A 136 18.66 -14.50 28.89
N HIS A 137 17.41 -14.89 29.18
CA HIS A 137 16.28 -13.99 29.40
C HIS A 137 16.41 -13.07 30.64
N HIS A 138 17.53 -13.13 31.38
CA HIS A 138 17.73 -12.38 32.64
C HIS A 138 18.60 -11.12 32.48
N CYS A 139 19.36 -10.97 31.39
CA CYS A 139 20.41 -9.96 31.24
C CYS A 139 20.00 -8.69 30.46
N LEU A 140 18.86 -8.72 29.76
CA LEU A 140 18.41 -7.64 28.88
C LEU A 140 18.07 -6.32 29.62
N ASN A 141 17.96 -6.35 30.96
CA ASN A 141 17.84 -5.13 31.77
C ASN A 141 19.19 -4.45 32.09
N LYS A 142 20.32 -5.15 31.98
CA LYS A 142 21.65 -4.57 32.32
C LYS A 142 22.35 -3.96 31.10
N GLN A 143 22.21 -4.56 29.91
CA GLN A 143 22.81 -4.04 28.67
C GLN A 143 22.02 -2.90 28.02
N ARG A 144 20.75 -2.69 28.41
CA ARG A 144 19.95 -1.50 28.02
C ARG A 144 20.59 -0.17 28.43
N ASN A 145 21.49 -0.20 29.42
CA ASN A 145 22.13 0.97 30.01
C ASN A 145 23.65 1.04 29.77
N GLY A 146 24.26 0.15 28.98
CA GLY A 146 25.74 0.07 28.90
C GLY A 146 26.38 0.58 27.61
N ASP A 147 25.62 0.70 26.53
CA ASP A 147 26.13 1.05 25.20
C ASP A 147 25.77 2.51 24.84
N PRO A 148 26.76 3.42 24.71
CA PRO A 148 26.52 4.82 24.39
C PRO A 148 25.72 5.03 23.10
N GLU A 149 25.95 4.21 22.06
CA GLU A 149 25.27 4.33 20.77
C GLU A 149 23.80 3.86 20.83
N ASN A 150 23.49 2.93 21.73
CA ASN A 150 22.13 2.41 21.89
C ASN A 150 21.29 3.28 22.84
N ARG A 151 21.93 4.06 23.73
CA ARG A 151 21.29 5.07 24.59
C ARG A 151 20.76 6.27 23.80
N GLU A 152 21.51 6.76 22.81
CA GLU A 152 21.03 7.81 21.91
C GLU A 152 19.76 7.40 21.18
N TRP A 153 19.69 6.15 20.71
CA TRP A 153 18.52 5.64 20.00
C TRP A 153 17.25 5.57 20.88
N ILE A 154 17.37 5.18 22.15
CA ILE A 154 16.22 5.12 23.07
C ILE A 154 15.75 6.53 23.46
N LEU A 155 16.69 7.46 23.71
CA LEU A 155 16.36 8.82 24.11
C LEU A 155 15.77 9.65 22.95
N ASP A 156 16.26 9.48 21.73
CA ASP A 156 15.81 10.26 20.58
C ASP A 156 14.41 9.83 20.09
N ASN A 157 14.07 8.53 20.21
CA ASN A 157 12.74 8.02 19.88
C ASN A 157 11.69 8.19 21.00
N SER A 158 12.10 8.23 22.27
CA SER A 158 11.16 8.45 23.39
C SER A 158 10.74 9.92 23.51
N LEU A 159 11.68 10.86 23.33
CA LEU A 159 11.40 12.29 23.33
C LEU A 159 10.51 12.74 22.16
N THR A 160 10.61 12.07 21.01
CA THR A 160 9.77 12.37 19.83
C THR A 160 8.35 11.82 19.97
N LEU A 161 8.14 10.71 20.67
CA LEU A 161 6.79 10.15 20.93
C LEU A 161 6.03 10.95 21.99
N GLU A 162 6.69 11.35 23.07
CA GLU A 162 6.06 12.21 24.09
C GLU A 162 5.71 13.60 23.55
N ARG A 163 6.60 14.21 22.75
CA ARG A 163 6.31 15.49 22.07
C ARG A 163 5.17 15.37 21.06
N LYS A 164 5.07 14.26 20.32
CA LYS A 164 3.95 14.00 19.39
C LYS A 164 2.63 13.79 20.14
N GLN A 165 2.63 13.11 21.30
CA GLN A 165 1.43 12.93 22.11
C GLN A 165 0.99 14.23 22.81
N GLN A 166 1.92 15.03 23.33
CA GLN A 166 1.61 16.34 23.93
C GLN A 166 1.10 17.35 22.90
N ASN A 167 1.68 17.41 21.69
CA ASN A 167 1.16 18.27 20.62
C ASN A 167 -0.19 17.82 20.08
N LYS A 168 -0.49 16.51 20.10
CA LYS A 168 -1.82 15.99 19.72
C LYS A 168 -2.88 16.37 20.77
N ARG A 169 -2.55 16.36 22.06
CA ARG A 169 -3.45 16.80 23.14
C ARG A 169 -3.70 18.32 23.14
N ARG A 170 -2.71 19.13 22.75
CA ARG A 170 -2.85 20.59 22.66
C ARG A 170 -3.65 21.09 21.44
N LYS A 171 -3.81 20.28 20.40
CA LYS A 171 -4.60 20.62 19.19
C LYS A 171 -6.04 20.10 19.24
N SER A 172 -6.43 19.40 20.30
CA SER A 172 -7.77 18.82 20.49
C SER A 172 -8.50 19.39 21.71
N ALA A 173 -8.00 20.49 22.27
CA ALA A 173 -8.64 21.37 23.24
C ALA A 173 -8.73 22.77 22.62
#